data_AF-A0A1Z8TQR4-F1
#
_entry.id   AF-A0A1Z8TQR4-F1
#
_cell.length_a   1.000
_cell.length_b   1.000
_cell.length_c   1.000
_cell.angle_alpha   90.00
_cell.angle_beta   90.00
_cell.angle_gamma   90.00
#
_symmetry.space_group_name_H-M   'P 1'
#
loop_
_entity.id
_entity.type
_entity.pdbx_description
1 polymer ?
#
loop_
_entity_poly.entity_id
_entity_poly.type
_entity_poly.pdbx_seq_one_letter_code
_entity_poly.pdbx_strand_id
1 'polypeptide(L)'
;PQDMMGQMKAFMDMQKGKKANKTTVSTKNILFIVSGAFDQLGENVRKRLNLNRIGFGSSDELLSSKVSSSSFLGKAETRDFIDYGFEPEFIGRLPVRVACEDLTKEDLSEILRSSEGNVLEQYRDDFGGYDIDFKITDDAILTIAEKAAEEKTGARGLVTVLERTFRDFKFELPSTGIRAFEVDSDTVHSPQSSMLELLDQNRDQVDDSMIYDVDRFTDEFKRNHGFELRIRKPAKIALIKIAVEENRSVFALCERKFSDFQHGLSIISQRTGKTTFVIDKKAIEDPDKELSSWVVESFGQSKETSE
;
A
#
# COMPACT_ATOMS: atom_id res chain seq x y z
N PRO A 1 28.35 -4.91 28.25
CA PRO A 1 27.88 -5.71 29.41
C PRO A 1 29.08 -6.32 30.18
N GLN A 2 29.53 -5.84 31.33
CA GLN A 2 29.14 -4.77 32.24
C GLN A 2 30.45 -4.04 32.63
N ASP A 3 30.51 -2.72 32.52
CA ASP A 3 31.63 -1.95 33.04
C ASP A 3 31.50 -1.86 34.57
N MET A 4 31.98 -2.90 35.26
CA MET A 4 32.00 -2.99 36.74
C MET A 4 32.75 -1.80 37.35
N MET A 5 33.77 -1.28 36.67
CA MET A 5 34.54 -0.13 37.13
C MET A 5 33.71 1.16 37.04
N GLY A 6 32.99 1.36 35.95
CA GLY A 6 32.05 2.46 35.78
C GLY A 6 30.93 2.44 36.82
N GLN A 7 30.37 1.27 37.12
CA GLN A 7 29.32 1.10 38.13
C GLN A 7 29.83 1.34 39.56
N MET A 8 31.01 0.80 39.91
CA MET A 8 31.61 1.01 41.23
C MET A 8 32.02 2.46 41.45
N LYS A 9 32.54 3.14 40.42
CA LYS A 9 32.86 4.57 40.45
C LYS A 9 31.60 5.43 40.61
N ALA A 10 30.51 5.09 39.90
CA ALA A 10 29.23 5.78 40.03
C ALA A 10 28.65 5.65 41.46
N PHE A 11 28.72 4.46 42.06
CA PHE A 11 28.28 4.22 43.44
C PHE A 11 29.09 5.03 44.47
N MET A 12 30.43 5.08 44.31
CA MET A 12 31.31 5.87 45.18
C MET A 12 31.10 7.39 45.02
N ASP A 13 30.84 7.88 43.81
CA ASP A 13 30.55 9.30 43.56
C ASP A 13 29.19 9.72 44.14
N MET A 14 28.20 8.82 44.12
CA MET A 14 26.88 9.03 44.72
C MET A 14 26.95 9.18 46.24
N GLN A 15 27.79 8.37 46.91
CA GLN A 15 27.99 8.42 48.37
C GLN A 15 28.70 9.71 48.82
N LYS A 16 29.46 10.37 47.93
CA LYS A 16 30.17 11.63 48.20
C LYS A 16 29.34 12.89 47.91
N GLY A 17 28.04 12.77 47.62
CA GLY A 17 27.14 13.90 47.37
C GLY A 17 27.46 14.69 46.10
N LYS A 18 28.30 14.16 45.20
CA LYS A 18 28.58 14.77 43.90
C LYS A 18 27.45 14.40 42.93
N LYS A 19 26.96 15.37 42.15
CA LYS A 19 26.02 15.10 41.04
C LYS A 19 26.57 13.97 40.19
N ALA A 20 25.70 13.03 39.79
CA ALA A 20 26.06 11.87 38.98
C ALA A 20 26.95 12.30 37.80
N ASN A 21 28.21 11.88 37.83
CA ASN A 21 29.15 12.18 36.76
C ASN A 21 28.62 11.52 35.47
N LYS A 22 28.46 12.31 34.40
CA LYS A 22 28.06 11.79 33.09
C LYS A 22 28.94 10.59 32.75
N THR A 23 28.32 9.45 32.49
CA THR A 23 29.01 8.24 32.08
C THR A 23 29.84 8.55 30.84
N THR A 24 31.16 8.41 30.97
CA THR A 24 32.10 8.67 29.89
C THR A 24 32.38 7.34 29.20
N VAL A 25 32.15 7.29 27.89
CA VAL A 25 32.40 6.10 27.07
C VAL A 25 33.60 6.40 26.18
N SER A 26 34.58 5.49 26.15
CA SER A 26 35.70 5.58 25.21
C SER A 26 35.24 5.16 23.81
N THR A 27 35.51 5.99 22.81
CA THR A 27 35.17 5.71 21.40
C THR A 27 36.34 5.10 20.61
N LYS A 28 37.46 4.77 21.26
CA LYS A 28 38.71 4.32 20.61
C LYS A 28 38.52 3.10 19.70
N ASN A 29 37.66 2.16 20.08
CA ASN A 29 37.44 0.90 19.37
C ASN A 29 36.07 0.85 18.66
N ILE A 30 35.41 1.99 18.48
CA ILE A 30 34.15 2.07 17.74
C ILE A 30 34.50 2.20 16.26
N LEU A 31 33.94 1.32 15.42
CA LEU A 31 34.01 1.44 13.97
C LEU A 31 33.05 2.54 13.51
N PHE A 32 33.55 3.48 12.73
CA PHE A 32 32.75 4.53 12.11
C PHE A 32 32.61 4.23 10.62
N ILE A 33 31.37 4.12 10.16
CA ILE A 33 31.03 4.04 8.74
C ILE A 33 30.29 5.33 8.40
N VAL A 34 30.80 6.05 7.41
CA VAL A 34 30.23 7.33 6.95
C VAL A 34 29.86 7.16 5.48
N SER A 35 28.63 7.51 5.14
CA SER A 35 28.11 7.45 3.76
C SER A 35 27.47 8.77 3.39
N GLY A 36 27.54 9.14 2.11
CA GLY A 36 26.93 10.34 1.58
C GLY A 36 26.81 10.30 0.05
N ALA A 37 25.93 11.12 -0.49
CA ALA A 37 25.82 11.35 -1.93
C ALA A 37 26.68 12.57 -2.31
N PHE A 38 27.55 12.41 -3.31
CA PHE A 38 28.56 13.40 -3.68
C PHE A 38 28.48 13.75 -5.17
N ASP A 39 27.41 14.43 -5.57
CA ASP A 39 27.05 14.68 -6.98
C ASP A 39 28.15 15.40 -7.78
N GLN A 40 28.87 16.34 -7.15
CA GLN A 40 29.91 17.13 -7.84
C GLN A 40 31.32 16.55 -7.68
N LEU A 41 31.54 15.62 -6.74
CA LEU A 41 32.88 15.08 -6.48
C LEU A 41 33.38 14.26 -7.67
N GLY A 42 32.51 13.43 -8.26
CA GLY A 42 32.86 12.64 -9.45
C GLY A 42 33.29 13.53 -10.62
N GLU A 43 32.62 14.66 -10.81
CA GLU A 43 32.97 15.64 -11.83
C GLU A 43 34.30 16.34 -11.56
N ASN A 44 34.61 16.66 -10.30
CA ASN A 44 35.90 17.24 -9.92
C ASN A 44 37.05 16.26 -10.19
N VAL A 45 36.86 14.98 -9.84
CA VAL A 45 37.82 13.91 -10.12
C VAL A 45 38.00 13.73 -11.63
N ARG A 46 36.90 13.74 -12.40
CA ARG A 46 36.93 13.66 -13.87
C ARG A 46 37.74 14.80 -14.49
N LYS A 47 37.48 16.04 -14.07
CA LYS A 47 38.23 17.23 -14.53
C LYS A 47 39.72 17.08 -14.24
N ARG A 48 40.09 16.67 -13.02
CA ARG A 48 41.49 16.42 -12.64
C ARG A 48 42.17 15.38 -13.55
N LEU A 49 41.51 14.26 -13.81
CA LEU A 49 42.06 13.18 -14.65
C LEU A 49 42.15 13.59 -16.12
N ASN A 50 41.19 14.37 -16.62
CA ASN A 50 41.19 14.88 -17.99
C ASN A 50 42.22 16.01 -18.21
N LEU A 51 42.46 16.85 -17.21
CA LEU A 51 43.51 17.88 -17.26
C LEU A 51 44.91 17.28 -17.43
N ASN A 52 45.13 16.04 -16.98
CA ASN A 52 46.39 15.30 -17.19
C ASN A 52 46.55 14.74 -18.62
N ARG A 53 45.57 14.91 -19.52
CA ARG A 53 45.60 14.39 -20.91
C ARG A 53 45.94 15.44 -21.99
N ILE A 54 46.45 16.62 -21.62
CA ILE A 54 46.87 17.63 -22.60
C ILE A 54 48.18 17.17 -23.28
N GLY A 55 48.03 16.39 -24.36
CA GLY A 55 49.10 15.92 -25.24
C GLY A 55 48.56 15.07 -26.41
N PHE A 56 48.61 15.61 -27.63
CA PHE A 56 48.33 14.99 -28.95
C PHE A 56 47.40 13.75 -29.01
N GLY A 57 46.11 13.97 -29.30
CA GLY A 57 45.17 12.89 -29.65
C GLY A 57 43.69 13.26 -29.43
N SER A 58 43.17 14.23 -30.18
CA SER A 58 41.81 14.79 -30.03
C SER A 58 40.69 13.93 -30.65
N SER A 59 40.76 12.60 -30.51
CA SER A 59 39.71 11.67 -30.94
C SER A 59 38.95 11.02 -29.77
N ASP A 60 39.43 11.18 -28.53
CA ASP A 60 38.94 10.46 -27.35
C ASP A 60 37.96 11.30 -26.46
N GLU A 61 37.85 12.62 -26.70
CA GLU A 61 36.92 13.49 -25.94
C GLU A 61 35.45 13.12 -26.16
N LEU A 62 35.09 12.64 -27.37
CA LEU A 62 33.74 12.20 -27.74
C LEU A 62 33.33 10.86 -27.09
N LEU A 63 34.30 10.05 -26.64
CA LEU A 63 34.03 8.79 -25.92
C LEU A 63 33.90 9.02 -24.41
N SER A 64 34.56 10.05 -23.87
CA SER A 64 34.53 10.39 -22.43
C SER A 64 33.20 10.98 -21.94
N SER A 65 32.37 11.52 -22.84
CA SER A 65 31.07 12.10 -22.50
C SER A 65 29.97 11.07 -22.21
N LYS A 66 30.22 9.79 -22.51
CA LYS A 66 29.27 8.68 -22.25
C LYS A 66 29.49 7.96 -20.92
N VAL A 67 30.59 8.21 -20.22
CA VAL A 67 30.89 7.54 -18.94
C VAL A 67 30.26 8.34 -17.81
N SER A 68 29.45 7.69 -16.96
CA SER A 68 28.82 8.34 -15.80
C SER A 68 29.87 8.97 -14.89
N SER A 69 29.57 10.15 -14.35
CA SER A 69 30.44 10.86 -13.41
C SER A 69 30.71 10.03 -12.15
N SER A 70 29.77 9.15 -11.77
CA SER A 70 29.86 8.22 -10.65
C SER A 70 31.01 7.23 -10.79
N SER A 71 31.34 6.78 -12.01
CA SER A 71 32.45 5.85 -12.27
C SER A 71 33.82 6.44 -11.93
N PHE A 72 33.93 7.76 -11.81
CA PHE A 72 35.16 8.44 -11.40
C PHE A 72 35.34 8.51 -9.88
N LEU A 73 34.28 8.30 -9.09
CA LEU A 73 34.35 8.34 -7.62
C LEU A 73 35.33 7.31 -7.05
N GLY A 74 35.45 6.13 -7.68
CA GLY A 74 36.43 5.11 -7.29
C GLY A 74 37.90 5.54 -7.42
N LYS A 75 38.18 6.64 -8.15
CA LYS A 75 39.52 7.21 -8.35
C LYS A 75 39.77 8.44 -7.48
N ALA A 76 38.87 8.77 -6.55
CA ALA A 76 38.97 9.95 -5.71
C ALA A 76 40.16 9.85 -4.74
N GLU A 77 41.01 10.87 -4.77
CA GLU A 77 42.16 11.04 -3.88
C GLU A 77 41.80 12.00 -2.73
N THR A 78 42.62 12.01 -1.66
CA THR A 78 42.39 12.89 -0.49
C THR A 78 42.25 14.37 -0.87
N ARG A 79 43.02 14.85 -1.86
CA ARG A 79 42.90 16.23 -2.36
C ARG A 79 41.52 16.54 -2.92
N ASP A 80 40.88 15.58 -3.59
CA ASP A 80 39.58 15.78 -4.23
C ASP A 80 38.50 16.03 -3.16
N PHE A 81 38.61 15.38 -1.99
CA PHE A 81 37.71 15.64 -0.85
C PHE A 81 37.99 16.98 -0.16
N ILE A 82 39.26 17.41 -0.08
CA ILE A 82 39.62 18.71 0.50
C ILE A 82 39.10 19.83 -0.40
N ASP A 83 39.32 19.72 -1.71
CA ASP A 83 38.81 20.68 -2.71
C ASP A 83 37.27 20.72 -2.74
N TYR A 84 36.62 19.60 -2.41
CA TYR A 84 35.16 19.52 -2.24
C TYR A 84 34.66 20.22 -0.96
N GLY A 85 35.54 20.47 0.01
CA GLY A 85 35.24 21.23 1.24
C GLY A 85 35.39 20.46 2.55
N PHE A 86 35.96 19.26 2.55
CA PHE A 86 36.23 18.54 3.78
C PHE A 86 37.54 18.98 4.45
N GLU A 87 37.53 19.03 5.79
CA GLU A 87 38.73 19.28 6.58
C GLU A 87 39.76 18.15 6.43
N PRO A 88 41.06 18.46 6.20
CA PRO A 88 42.11 17.46 5.99
C PRO A 88 42.22 16.44 7.14
N GLU A 89 42.12 16.89 8.39
CA GLU A 89 42.20 16.05 9.57
C GLU A 89 41.03 15.07 9.67
N PHE A 90 39.86 15.47 9.17
CA PHE A 90 38.69 14.61 9.17
C PHE A 90 38.83 13.50 8.12
N ILE A 91 39.20 13.85 6.89
CA ILE A 91 39.41 12.86 5.81
C ILE A 91 40.60 11.95 6.09
N GLY A 92 41.61 12.43 6.81
CA GLY A 92 42.72 11.63 7.31
C GLY A 92 42.29 10.50 8.25
N ARG A 93 41.12 10.61 8.91
CA ARG A 93 40.54 9.55 9.75
C ARG A 93 39.70 8.54 8.97
N LEU A 94 39.51 8.75 7.66
CA LEU A 94 38.75 7.88 6.75
C LEU A 94 39.69 7.29 5.67
N PRO A 95 40.59 6.36 6.04
CA PRO A 95 41.58 5.79 5.12
C PRO A 95 41.00 4.77 4.14
N VAL A 96 39.89 4.11 4.51
CA VAL A 96 39.19 3.15 3.65
C VAL A 96 38.03 3.88 2.98
N ARG A 97 37.98 3.83 1.65
CA ARG A 97 36.96 4.49 0.84
C ARG A 97 36.45 3.50 -0.20
N VAL A 98 35.13 3.45 -0.34
CA VAL A 98 34.44 2.61 -1.31
C VAL A 98 33.46 3.52 -2.05
N ALA A 99 33.46 3.44 -3.38
CA ALA A 99 32.49 4.11 -4.22
C ALA A 99 31.41 3.11 -4.61
N CYS A 100 30.13 3.51 -4.50
CA CYS A 100 29.01 2.74 -5.02
C CYS A 100 28.74 3.18 -6.47
N GLU A 101 28.40 2.22 -7.32
CA GLU A 101 28.03 2.46 -8.71
C GLU A 101 26.55 2.85 -8.81
N ASP A 102 26.19 3.53 -9.90
CA ASP A 102 24.79 3.85 -10.19
C ASP A 102 24.03 2.57 -10.52
N LEU A 103 22.78 2.49 -10.07
CA LEU A 103 21.91 1.34 -10.36
C LEU A 103 21.45 1.38 -11.82
N THR A 104 21.71 0.29 -12.54
CA THR A 104 21.15 0.04 -13.87
C THR A 104 19.72 -0.47 -13.77
N LYS A 105 19.01 -0.53 -14.91
CA LYS A 105 17.66 -1.13 -14.94
C LYS A 105 17.72 -2.63 -14.60
N GLU A 106 18.80 -3.31 -14.97
CA GLU A 106 19.04 -4.70 -14.62
C GLU A 106 19.18 -4.85 -13.09
N ASP A 107 19.97 -3.99 -12.45
CA ASP A 107 20.14 -3.99 -10.99
C ASP A 107 18.82 -3.71 -10.26
N LEU A 108 18.04 -2.75 -10.76
CA LEU A 108 16.71 -2.43 -10.21
C LEU A 108 15.74 -3.61 -10.35
N SER A 109 15.79 -4.32 -11.48
CA SER A 109 14.99 -5.54 -11.68
C SER A 109 15.42 -6.67 -10.74
N GLU A 110 16.71 -6.81 -10.47
CA GLU A 110 17.24 -7.80 -9.54
C GLU A 110 16.83 -7.48 -8.10
N ILE A 111 16.87 -6.21 -7.69
CA ILE A 111 16.39 -5.76 -6.38
C ILE A 111 14.93 -6.17 -6.15
N LEU A 112 14.08 -6.06 -7.18
CA LEU A 112 12.67 -6.48 -7.09
C LEU A 112 12.50 -8.00 -6.98
N ARG A 113 13.45 -8.80 -7.47
CA ARG A 113 13.36 -10.27 -7.52
C ARG A 113 13.98 -10.96 -6.32
N SER A 114 15.20 -10.57 -5.96
CA SER A 114 16.06 -11.35 -5.07
C SER A 114 16.34 -10.69 -3.72
N SER A 115 16.10 -9.38 -3.59
CA SER A 115 16.35 -8.70 -2.33
C SER A 115 15.40 -9.20 -1.25
N GLU A 116 15.94 -9.54 -0.09
CA GLU A 116 15.16 -9.84 1.11
C GLU A 116 14.34 -8.59 1.49
N GLY A 117 13.04 -8.76 1.74
CA GLY A 117 12.14 -7.65 2.05
C GLY A 117 11.95 -6.66 0.90
N ASN A 118 12.10 -7.09 -0.36
CA ASN A 118 11.84 -6.25 -1.51
C ASN A 118 10.40 -5.71 -1.50
N VAL A 119 10.21 -4.61 -2.24
CA VAL A 119 8.94 -3.89 -2.24
C VAL A 119 7.81 -4.71 -2.89
N LEU A 120 8.12 -5.58 -3.87
CA LEU A 120 7.08 -6.43 -4.47
C LEU A 120 6.48 -7.42 -3.47
N GLU A 121 7.30 -7.99 -2.59
CA GLU A 121 6.82 -8.88 -1.54
C GLU A 121 5.89 -8.15 -0.58
N GLN A 122 6.16 -6.87 -0.28
CA GLN A 122 5.25 -6.03 0.51
C GLN A 122 3.90 -5.83 -0.20
N TYR A 123 3.88 -5.65 -1.53
CA TYR A 123 2.62 -5.59 -2.28
C TYR A 123 1.89 -6.93 -2.29
N ARG A 124 2.61 -8.06 -2.37
CA ARG A 124 2.01 -9.41 -2.26
C ARG A 124 1.36 -9.60 -0.89
N ASP A 125 2.05 -9.20 0.18
CA ASP A 125 1.51 -9.26 1.54
C ASP A 125 0.31 -8.32 1.71
N ASP A 126 0.38 -7.10 1.19
CA ASP A 126 -0.71 -6.13 1.23
C ASP A 126 -1.99 -6.67 0.56
N PHE A 127 -1.88 -7.22 -0.65
CA PHE A 127 -3.01 -7.83 -1.35
C PHE A 127 -3.47 -9.14 -0.69
N GLY A 128 -2.53 -9.94 -0.19
CA GLY A 128 -2.82 -11.16 0.57
C GLY A 128 -3.61 -10.89 1.86
N GLY A 129 -3.42 -9.72 2.48
CA GLY A 129 -4.23 -9.24 3.60
C GLY A 129 -5.73 -9.07 3.27
N TYR A 130 -6.07 -8.95 1.98
CA TYR A 130 -7.43 -8.88 1.46
C TYR A 130 -7.90 -10.18 0.80
N ASP A 131 -7.17 -11.30 0.95
CA ASP A 131 -7.44 -12.59 0.28
C ASP A 131 -7.33 -12.50 -1.26
N ILE A 132 -6.43 -11.64 -1.77
CA ILE A 132 -6.18 -11.43 -3.20
C ILE A 132 -4.78 -11.97 -3.57
N ASP A 133 -4.74 -12.97 -4.46
CA ASP A 133 -3.51 -13.53 -5.04
C ASP A 133 -2.94 -12.57 -6.11
N PHE A 134 -1.88 -11.86 -5.75
CA PHE A 134 -1.19 -10.91 -6.63
C PHE A 134 -0.02 -11.59 -7.37
N LYS A 135 -0.14 -11.68 -8.70
CA LYS A 135 0.92 -12.17 -9.59
C LYS A 135 1.47 -11.05 -10.44
N ILE A 136 2.78 -11.09 -10.65
CA ILE A 136 3.48 -10.16 -11.52
C ILE A 136 4.43 -10.94 -12.42
N THR A 137 4.39 -10.62 -13.70
CA THR A 137 5.20 -11.25 -14.73
C THR A 137 6.60 -10.66 -14.78
N ASP A 138 7.52 -11.39 -15.41
CA ASP A 138 8.91 -10.99 -15.53
C ASP A 138 9.11 -9.73 -16.39
N ASP A 139 8.29 -9.56 -17.43
CA ASP A 139 8.26 -8.38 -18.28
C ASP A 139 7.74 -7.16 -17.51
N ALA A 140 6.69 -7.29 -16.69
CA ALA A 140 6.23 -6.20 -15.83
C ALA A 140 7.33 -5.71 -14.87
N ILE A 141 8.10 -6.62 -14.28
CA ILE A 141 9.23 -6.28 -13.40
C ILE A 141 10.29 -5.46 -14.17
N LEU A 142 10.62 -5.87 -15.39
CA LEU A 142 11.57 -5.14 -16.24
C LEU A 142 11.05 -3.75 -16.61
N THR A 143 9.76 -3.63 -16.95
CA THR A 143 9.12 -2.36 -17.28
C THR A 143 9.07 -1.41 -16.09
N ILE A 144 8.82 -1.92 -14.87
CA ILE A 144 8.89 -1.13 -13.63
C ILE A 144 10.32 -0.64 -13.40
N ALA A 145 11.32 -1.51 -13.59
CA ALA A 145 12.73 -1.16 -13.41
C ALA A 145 13.19 -0.11 -14.43
N GLU A 146 12.75 -0.20 -15.68
CA GLU A 146 13.02 0.80 -16.72
C GLU A 146 12.43 2.16 -16.35
N LYS A 147 11.14 2.22 -15.98
CA LYS A 147 10.49 3.45 -15.50
C LYS A 147 11.17 4.03 -14.26
N ALA A 148 11.61 3.19 -13.33
CA ALA A 148 12.29 3.65 -12.13
C ALA A 148 13.70 4.21 -12.42
N ALA A 149 14.40 3.67 -13.42
CA ALA A 149 15.69 4.21 -13.87
C ALA A 149 15.53 5.62 -14.46
N GLU A 150 14.42 5.90 -15.14
CA GLU A 150 14.10 7.22 -15.70
C GLU A 150 13.89 8.29 -14.61
N GLU A 151 13.41 7.90 -13.43
CA GLU A 151 13.19 8.82 -12.29
C GLU A 151 14.50 9.34 -11.68
N LYS A 152 15.67 8.73 -12.00
CA LYS A 152 17.01 9.14 -11.52
C LYS A 152 17.12 9.32 -9.99
N THR A 153 16.34 8.56 -9.24
CA THR A 153 16.35 8.55 -7.76
C THR A 153 16.89 7.25 -7.16
N GLY A 154 17.46 6.38 -8.01
CA GLY A 154 17.94 5.05 -7.63
C GLY A 154 16.80 4.12 -7.21
N ALA A 155 17.04 3.20 -6.29
CA ALA A 155 16.05 2.22 -5.82
C ALA A 155 14.79 2.86 -5.20
N ARG A 156 14.85 4.11 -4.74
CA ARG A 156 13.66 4.84 -4.27
C ARG A 156 12.63 5.07 -5.38
N GLY A 157 13.08 5.13 -6.64
CA GLY A 157 12.20 5.24 -7.80
C GLY A 157 11.26 4.04 -7.94
N LEU A 158 11.68 2.84 -7.49
CA LEU A 158 10.85 1.64 -7.53
C LEU A 158 9.55 1.82 -6.75
N VAL A 159 9.63 2.35 -5.52
CA VAL A 159 8.46 2.62 -4.67
C VAL A 159 7.52 3.62 -5.35
N THR A 160 8.08 4.69 -5.93
CA THR A 160 7.29 5.71 -6.64
C THR A 160 6.54 5.13 -7.83
N VAL A 161 7.19 4.28 -8.64
CA VAL A 161 6.56 3.65 -9.81
C VAL A 161 5.48 2.66 -9.36
N LEU A 162 5.79 1.78 -8.41
CA LEU A 162 4.85 0.80 -7.87
C LEU A 162 3.61 1.47 -7.27
N GLU A 163 3.79 2.54 -6.49
CA GLU A 163 2.66 3.27 -5.89
C GLU A 163 1.79 3.92 -6.96
N ARG A 164 2.39 4.56 -7.97
CA ARG A 164 1.61 5.13 -9.09
C ARG A 164 0.85 4.06 -9.86
N THR A 165 1.41 2.87 -10.02
CA THR A 165 0.78 1.76 -10.75
C THR A 165 -0.34 1.10 -9.95
N PHE A 166 -0.12 0.81 -8.66
CA PHE A 166 -1.00 -0.05 -7.87
C PHE A 166 -1.91 0.69 -6.88
N ARG A 167 -1.77 2.01 -6.71
CA ARG A 167 -2.60 2.78 -5.78
C ARG A 167 -4.10 2.56 -5.99
N ASP A 168 -4.56 2.63 -7.23
CA ASP A 168 -5.99 2.48 -7.53
C ASP A 168 -6.42 1.01 -7.41
N PHE A 169 -5.57 0.05 -7.78
CA PHE A 169 -5.81 -1.39 -7.57
C PHE A 169 -6.00 -1.72 -6.09
N LYS A 170 -5.16 -1.16 -5.20
CA LYS A 170 -5.28 -1.32 -3.75
C LYS A 170 -6.56 -0.70 -3.18
N PHE A 171 -7.13 0.29 -3.86
CA PHE A 171 -8.36 0.94 -3.43
C PHE A 171 -9.61 0.18 -3.92
N GLU A 172 -9.63 -0.17 -5.21
CA GLU A 172 -10.81 -0.76 -5.86
C GLU A 172 -10.93 -2.27 -5.58
N LEU A 173 -9.86 -3.05 -5.75
CA LEU A 173 -9.95 -4.51 -5.70
C LEU A 173 -10.48 -5.08 -4.37
N PRO A 174 -10.10 -4.58 -3.19
CA PRO A 174 -10.67 -5.07 -1.92
C PRO A 174 -12.17 -4.87 -1.79
N SER A 175 -12.76 -3.94 -2.55
CA SER A 175 -14.20 -3.69 -2.59
C SER A 175 -14.94 -4.58 -3.60
N THR A 176 -14.23 -5.52 -4.24
CA THR A 176 -14.74 -6.39 -5.29
C THR A 176 -14.73 -7.86 -4.85
N GLY A 177 -15.32 -8.75 -5.67
CA GLY A 177 -15.22 -10.20 -5.48
C GLY A 177 -13.93 -10.83 -6.01
N ILE A 178 -13.00 -10.04 -6.56
CA ILE A 178 -11.80 -10.53 -7.25
C ILE A 178 -10.81 -11.08 -6.23
N ARG A 179 -10.40 -12.34 -6.42
CA ARG A 179 -9.45 -13.04 -5.54
C ARG A 179 -8.07 -13.26 -6.14
N ALA A 180 -7.88 -12.92 -7.40
CA ALA A 180 -6.60 -13.06 -8.07
C ALA A 180 -6.50 -12.09 -9.23
N PHE A 181 -5.33 -11.52 -9.45
CA PHE A 181 -5.02 -10.77 -10.67
C PHE A 181 -3.54 -10.90 -11.02
N GLU A 182 -3.25 -10.80 -12.31
CA GLU A 182 -1.89 -10.86 -12.85
C GLU A 182 -1.55 -9.52 -13.50
N VAL A 183 -0.30 -9.09 -13.32
CA VAL A 183 0.22 -7.83 -13.85
C VAL A 183 1.30 -8.12 -14.89
N ASP A 184 1.07 -7.58 -16.08
CA ASP A 184 1.96 -7.61 -17.24
C ASP A 184 2.54 -6.23 -17.57
N SER A 185 3.42 -6.18 -18.56
CA SER A 185 4.01 -4.91 -19.02
C SER A 185 2.94 -3.89 -19.44
N ASP A 186 1.84 -4.33 -20.05
CA ASP A 186 0.75 -3.43 -20.49
C ASP A 186 0.05 -2.78 -19.30
N THR A 187 -0.18 -3.53 -18.23
CA THR A 187 -0.71 -3.03 -16.96
C THR A 187 0.22 -1.99 -16.33
N VAL A 188 1.54 -2.19 -16.43
CA VAL A 188 2.49 -1.18 -15.95
C VAL A 188 2.43 0.09 -16.81
N HIS A 189 2.21 -0.01 -18.13
CA HIS A 189 2.08 1.13 -19.03
C HIS A 189 0.77 1.91 -18.85
N SER A 190 -0.35 1.20 -18.71
CA SER A 190 -1.70 1.77 -18.65
C SER A 190 -2.52 1.21 -17.47
N PRO A 191 -2.14 1.54 -16.21
CA PRO A 191 -2.71 0.86 -15.03
C PRO A 191 -4.24 1.01 -14.92
N GLN A 192 -4.76 2.20 -15.21
CA GLN A 192 -6.21 2.45 -15.10
C GLN A 192 -7.03 1.67 -16.13
N SER A 193 -6.54 1.56 -17.37
CA SER A 193 -7.23 0.80 -18.42
C SER A 193 -7.29 -0.68 -18.05
N SER A 194 -6.15 -1.27 -17.65
CA SER A 194 -6.08 -2.67 -17.23
C SER A 194 -6.94 -2.95 -16.00
N MET A 195 -7.01 -2.03 -15.03
CA MET A 195 -7.90 -2.15 -13.87
C MET A 195 -9.37 -2.17 -14.28
N LEU A 196 -9.79 -1.27 -15.16
CA LEU A 196 -11.18 -1.22 -15.64
C LEU A 196 -11.56 -2.48 -16.43
N GLU A 197 -10.64 -2.99 -17.26
CA GLU A 197 -10.82 -4.26 -17.97
C GLU A 197 -10.95 -5.43 -17.00
N LEU A 198 -10.10 -5.49 -15.97
CA LEU A 198 -10.17 -6.50 -14.92
C LEU A 198 -11.52 -6.46 -14.16
N LEU A 199 -12.01 -5.27 -13.84
CA LEU A 199 -13.30 -5.09 -13.18
C LEU A 199 -14.47 -5.50 -14.09
N ASP A 200 -14.43 -5.16 -15.38
CA ASP A 200 -15.48 -5.51 -16.33
C ASP A 200 -15.53 -7.03 -16.58
N GLN A 201 -14.36 -7.67 -16.71
CA GLN A 201 -14.25 -9.13 -16.86
C GLN A 201 -14.78 -9.91 -15.64
N ASN A 202 -14.75 -9.31 -14.45
CA ASN A 202 -15.18 -9.94 -13.21
C ASN A 202 -16.52 -9.41 -12.67
N ARG A 203 -17.29 -8.69 -13.49
CA ARG A 203 -18.60 -8.14 -13.10
C ARG A 203 -19.56 -9.19 -12.53
N ASP A 204 -19.57 -10.40 -13.09
CA ASP A 204 -20.41 -11.49 -12.60
C ASP A 204 -20.01 -11.97 -11.19
N GLN A 205 -18.73 -11.88 -10.81
CA GLN A 205 -18.24 -12.22 -9.47
C GLN A 205 -18.49 -11.11 -8.45
N VAL A 206 -18.50 -9.85 -8.89
CA VAL A 206 -18.87 -8.69 -8.06
C VAL A 206 -20.33 -8.81 -7.62
N ASP A 207 -21.21 -9.23 -8.51
CA ASP A 207 -22.62 -9.48 -8.19
C ASP A 207 -22.78 -10.56 -7.12
N ASP A 208 -22.03 -11.67 -7.17
CA ASP A 208 -22.13 -12.76 -6.19
C ASP A 208 -21.63 -12.39 -4.78
N SER A 209 -20.52 -11.63 -4.67
CA SER A 209 -20.01 -11.14 -3.37
C SER A 209 -20.99 -10.14 -2.73
N MET A 210 -21.50 -9.21 -3.53
CA MET A 210 -22.48 -8.23 -3.07
C MET A 210 -23.83 -8.88 -2.73
N ILE A 211 -24.21 -9.96 -3.44
CA ILE A 211 -25.37 -10.79 -3.07
C ILE A 211 -25.15 -11.47 -1.72
N TYR A 212 -23.94 -11.97 -1.45
CA TYR A 212 -23.60 -12.59 -0.17
C TYR A 212 -23.73 -11.60 1.00
N ASP A 213 -23.33 -10.34 0.83
CA ASP A 213 -23.53 -9.30 1.83
C ASP A 213 -25.01 -9.03 2.15
N VAL A 214 -25.89 -9.09 1.15
CA VAL A 214 -27.34 -9.01 1.37
C VAL A 214 -27.83 -10.20 2.19
N ASP A 215 -27.37 -11.42 1.88
CA ASP A 215 -27.75 -12.62 2.63
C ASP A 215 -27.26 -12.57 4.07
N ARG A 216 -26.01 -12.13 4.28
CA ARG A 216 -25.44 -11.90 5.62
C ARG A 216 -26.29 -10.95 6.45
N PHE A 217 -26.75 -9.84 5.87
CA PHE A 217 -27.66 -8.92 6.55
C PHE A 217 -28.97 -9.62 6.96
N THR A 218 -29.59 -10.41 6.07
CA THR A 218 -30.85 -11.09 6.40
C THR A 218 -30.69 -12.11 7.53
N ASP A 219 -29.56 -12.82 7.58
CA ASP A 219 -29.23 -13.76 8.64
C ASP A 219 -29.00 -13.06 9.99
N GLU A 220 -28.36 -11.89 9.97
CA GLU A 220 -28.11 -11.08 11.16
C GLU A 220 -29.40 -10.45 11.68
N PHE A 221 -30.24 -9.91 10.79
CA PHE A 221 -31.55 -9.37 11.13
C PHE A 221 -32.44 -10.45 11.79
N LYS A 222 -32.41 -11.68 11.26
CA LYS A 222 -33.13 -12.82 11.86
C LYS A 222 -32.59 -13.18 13.24
N ARG A 223 -31.28 -13.20 13.43
CA ARG A 223 -30.66 -13.50 14.74
C ARG A 223 -30.99 -12.42 15.77
N ASN A 224 -30.95 -11.15 15.39
CA ASN A 224 -31.10 -10.03 16.31
C ASN A 224 -32.58 -9.71 16.61
N HIS A 225 -33.48 -9.90 15.65
CA HIS A 225 -34.88 -9.46 15.78
C HIS A 225 -35.90 -10.59 15.68
N GLY A 226 -35.49 -11.81 15.31
CA GLY A 226 -36.37 -12.98 15.20
C GLY A 226 -37.24 -13.02 13.94
N PHE A 227 -37.07 -12.09 13.01
CA PHE A 227 -37.84 -12.00 11.77
C PHE A 227 -37.00 -12.41 10.56
N GLU A 228 -37.56 -13.24 9.68
CA GLU A 228 -36.89 -13.68 8.45
C GLU A 228 -37.25 -12.76 7.27
N LEU A 229 -36.26 -12.05 6.74
CA LEU A 229 -36.39 -11.23 5.55
C LEU A 229 -35.96 -12.02 4.32
N ARG A 230 -36.89 -12.32 3.41
CA ARG A 230 -36.60 -12.99 2.14
C ARG A 230 -36.52 -11.98 1.02
N ILE A 231 -35.31 -11.52 0.70
CA ILE A 231 -35.07 -10.57 -0.39
C ILE A 231 -34.95 -11.33 -1.72
N ARG A 232 -35.87 -11.06 -2.68
CA ARG A 232 -35.84 -11.73 -4.00
C ARG A 232 -34.62 -11.32 -4.82
N LYS A 233 -34.15 -12.17 -5.74
CA LYS A 233 -33.01 -11.87 -6.63
C LYS A 233 -33.08 -10.47 -7.31
N PRO A 234 -34.21 -10.05 -7.92
CA PRO A 234 -34.30 -8.70 -8.52
C PRO A 234 -34.18 -7.57 -7.51
N ALA A 235 -34.61 -7.81 -6.27
CA ALA A 235 -34.52 -6.87 -5.16
C ALA A 235 -33.06 -6.78 -4.65
N LYS A 236 -32.36 -7.92 -4.54
CA LYS A 236 -30.92 -7.92 -4.23
C LYS A 236 -30.12 -7.08 -5.22
N ILE A 237 -30.33 -7.30 -6.53
CA ILE A 237 -29.66 -6.54 -7.60
C ILE A 237 -29.94 -5.04 -7.48
N ALA A 238 -31.18 -4.65 -7.14
CA ALA A 238 -31.53 -3.25 -6.95
C ALA A 238 -30.82 -2.61 -5.74
N LEU A 239 -30.69 -3.34 -4.61
CA LEU A 239 -29.92 -2.88 -3.45
C LEU A 239 -28.45 -2.67 -3.79
N ILE A 240 -27.87 -3.63 -4.52
CA ILE A 240 -26.47 -3.59 -4.95
C ILE A 240 -26.22 -2.38 -5.83
N LYS A 241 -27.09 -2.14 -6.82
CA LYS A 241 -26.99 -0.98 -7.71
C LYS A 241 -27.02 0.34 -6.95
N ILE A 242 -27.93 0.48 -5.97
CA ILE A 242 -28.01 1.68 -5.13
C ILE A 242 -26.75 1.83 -4.26
N ALA A 243 -26.21 0.73 -3.73
CA ALA A 243 -24.99 0.75 -2.90
C ALA A 243 -23.78 1.26 -3.70
N VAL A 244 -23.64 0.79 -4.94
CA VAL A 244 -22.61 1.24 -5.88
C VAL A 244 -22.82 2.72 -6.24
N GLU A 245 -24.04 3.14 -6.56
CA GLU A 245 -24.36 4.54 -6.88
C GLU A 245 -24.12 5.50 -5.70
N GLU A 246 -24.39 5.06 -4.46
CA GLU A 246 -24.17 5.85 -3.24
C GLU A 246 -22.72 5.75 -2.71
N ASN A 247 -21.86 4.93 -3.31
CA ASN A 247 -20.50 4.62 -2.83
C ASN A 247 -20.48 4.16 -1.35
N ARG A 248 -21.32 3.17 -1.02
CA ARG A 248 -21.47 2.61 0.34
C ARG A 248 -21.46 1.08 0.30
N SER A 249 -21.10 0.43 1.40
CA SER A 249 -21.21 -1.02 1.50
C SER A 249 -22.68 -1.47 1.44
N VAL A 250 -22.92 -2.61 0.81
CA VAL A 250 -24.26 -3.20 0.68
C VAL A 250 -24.89 -3.44 2.05
N PHE A 251 -24.08 -3.92 3.01
CA PHE A 251 -24.51 -4.14 4.39
C PHE A 251 -24.97 -2.83 5.07
N ALA A 252 -24.17 -1.76 5.00
CA ALA A 252 -24.52 -0.48 5.61
C ALA A 252 -25.70 0.23 4.92
N LEU A 253 -25.92 -0.04 3.62
CA LEU A 253 -27.13 0.39 2.94
C LEU A 253 -28.36 -0.33 3.49
N CYS A 254 -28.27 -1.65 3.68
CA CYS A 254 -29.36 -2.46 4.24
C CYS A 254 -29.73 -2.02 5.66
N GLU A 255 -28.76 -1.82 6.55
CA GLU A 255 -29.03 -1.32 7.91
C GLU A 255 -29.76 0.03 7.90
N ARG A 256 -29.34 0.95 7.02
CA ARG A 256 -29.99 2.26 6.90
C ARG A 256 -31.41 2.15 6.35
N LYS A 257 -31.63 1.36 5.30
CA LYS A 257 -32.94 1.25 4.64
C LYS A 257 -33.96 0.46 5.46
N PHE A 258 -33.51 -0.47 6.29
CA PHE A 258 -34.39 -1.35 7.05
C PHE A 258 -34.34 -1.09 8.57
N SER A 259 -33.90 0.09 9.01
CA SER A 259 -33.82 0.45 10.44
C SER A 259 -35.16 0.33 11.16
N ASP A 260 -36.24 0.69 10.48
CA ASP A 260 -37.57 0.79 11.08
C ASP A 260 -38.36 -0.53 10.98
N PHE A 261 -37.83 -1.48 10.22
CA PHE A 261 -38.49 -2.77 9.98
C PHE A 261 -38.63 -3.57 11.27
N GLN A 262 -37.68 -3.51 12.20
CA GLN A 262 -37.82 -4.19 13.49
C GLN A 262 -39.14 -3.82 14.19
N HIS A 263 -39.46 -2.53 14.25
CA HIS A 263 -40.62 -2.01 14.96
C HIS A 263 -41.91 -2.34 14.19
N GLY A 264 -41.94 -2.05 12.88
CA GLY A 264 -43.12 -2.30 12.05
C GLY A 264 -43.47 -3.79 11.94
N LEU A 265 -42.47 -4.66 11.78
CA LEU A 265 -42.68 -6.11 11.70
C LEU A 265 -43.13 -6.71 13.03
N SER A 266 -42.67 -6.17 14.17
CA SER A 266 -43.18 -6.57 15.49
C SER A 266 -44.69 -6.31 15.64
N ILE A 267 -45.18 -5.16 15.17
CA ILE A 267 -46.61 -4.82 15.21
C ILE A 267 -47.41 -5.82 14.36
N ILE A 268 -46.91 -6.12 13.16
CA ILE A 268 -47.56 -7.06 12.24
C ILE A 268 -47.55 -8.48 12.84
N SER A 269 -46.43 -8.93 13.39
CA SER A 269 -46.28 -10.26 13.99
C SER A 269 -47.16 -10.47 15.21
N GLN A 270 -47.33 -9.45 16.07
CA GLN A 270 -48.20 -9.55 17.25
C GLN A 270 -49.68 -9.81 16.89
N ARG A 271 -50.10 -9.41 15.68
CA ARG A 271 -51.49 -9.53 15.23
C ARG A 271 -51.73 -10.73 14.32
N THR A 272 -50.77 -10.99 13.42
CA THR A 272 -50.91 -11.99 12.36
C THR A 272 -50.17 -13.29 12.67
N GLY A 273 -49.27 -13.30 13.66
CA GLY A 273 -48.36 -14.41 13.94
C GLY A 273 -47.29 -14.62 12.86
N LYS A 274 -47.21 -13.74 11.85
CA LYS A 274 -46.29 -13.87 10.72
C LYS A 274 -44.88 -13.43 11.11
N THR A 275 -43.89 -14.29 10.86
CA THR A 275 -42.47 -14.05 11.18
C THR A 275 -41.57 -13.98 9.94
N THR A 276 -42.10 -14.25 8.75
CA THR A 276 -41.36 -14.21 7.48
C THR A 276 -41.96 -13.17 6.54
N PHE A 277 -41.12 -12.27 6.04
CA PHE A 277 -41.51 -11.16 5.17
C PHE A 277 -40.70 -11.19 3.88
N VAL A 278 -41.39 -11.06 2.75
CA VAL A 278 -40.75 -11.06 1.43
C VAL A 278 -40.52 -9.62 1.00
N ILE A 279 -39.25 -9.28 0.76
CA ILE A 279 -38.84 -7.94 0.32
C ILE A 279 -38.74 -7.96 -1.19
N ASP A 280 -39.50 -7.07 -1.83
CA ASP A 280 -39.49 -6.86 -3.26
C ASP A 280 -38.84 -5.51 -3.62
N LYS A 281 -38.92 -5.13 -4.90
CA LYS A 281 -38.32 -3.89 -5.37
C LYS A 281 -38.97 -2.64 -4.75
N LYS A 282 -40.27 -2.68 -4.44
CA LYS A 282 -40.99 -1.53 -3.88
C LYS A 282 -40.49 -1.21 -2.46
N ALA A 283 -40.29 -2.26 -1.66
CA ALA A 283 -39.71 -2.14 -0.33
C ALA A 283 -38.26 -1.62 -0.32
N ILE A 284 -37.56 -1.64 -1.45
CA ILE A 284 -36.21 -1.05 -1.58
C ILE A 284 -36.29 0.41 -2.03
N GLU A 285 -37.19 0.73 -2.95
CA GLU A 285 -37.38 2.09 -3.46
C GLU A 285 -37.91 3.01 -2.34
N ASP A 286 -38.91 2.57 -1.57
CA ASP A 286 -39.51 3.32 -0.46
C ASP A 286 -39.86 2.39 0.72
N PRO A 287 -38.89 2.09 1.60
CA PRO A 287 -39.07 1.13 2.70
C PRO A 287 -40.13 1.54 3.71
N ASP A 288 -40.17 2.83 4.07
CA ASP A 288 -41.06 3.35 5.12
C ASP A 288 -42.52 3.32 4.68
N LYS A 289 -42.78 3.68 3.42
CA LYS A 289 -44.12 3.64 2.83
C LYS A 289 -44.64 2.21 2.71
N GLU A 290 -43.80 1.28 2.25
CA GLU A 290 -44.19 -0.12 2.10
C GLU A 290 -44.45 -0.77 3.47
N LEU A 291 -43.57 -0.51 4.47
CA LEU A 291 -43.76 -0.96 5.84
C LEU A 291 -45.06 -0.40 6.44
N SER A 292 -45.34 0.88 6.22
CA SER A 292 -46.60 1.52 6.65
C SER A 292 -47.81 0.85 6.00
N SER A 293 -47.73 0.50 4.72
CA SER A 293 -48.80 -0.23 4.01
C SER A 293 -49.06 -1.59 4.65
N TRP A 294 -48.01 -2.38 4.93
CA TRP A 294 -48.15 -3.69 5.57
C TRP A 294 -48.73 -3.58 6.98
N VAL A 295 -48.32 -2.56 7.73
CA VAL A 295 -48.87 -2.27 9.05
C VAL A 295 -50.37 -1.98 8.92
N VAL A 296 -50.80 -1.07 8.05
CA VAL A 296 -52.21 -0.73 7.82
C VAL A 296 -53.03 -1.95 7.37
N GLU A 297 -52.53 -2.76 6.44
CA GLU A 297 -53.17 -4.00 5.99
C GLU A 297 -53.39 -4.99 7.15
N SER A 298 -52.46 -5.06 8.10
CA SER A 298 -52.61 -5.90 9.29
C SER A 298 -53.75 -5.44 10.22
N PHE A 299 -54.15 -4.17 10.20
CA PHE A 299 -55.35 -3.69 10.90
C PHE A 299 -56.64 -4.08 10.17
N GLY A 300 -56.61 -4.21 8.85
CA GLY A 300 -57.75 -4.62 8.03
C GLY A 300 -58.12 -6.10 8.21
N GLN A 301 -57.13 -6.99 8.30
CA GLN A 301 -57.36 -8.44 8.38
C GLN A 301 -57.96 -8.91 9.72
N SER A 302 -57.79 -8.17 10.81
CA SER A 302 -58.37 -8.53 12.12
C SER A 302 -59.91 -8.40 12.21
N LYS A 303 -60.58 -7.83 11.20
CA LYS A 303 -62.04 -7.63 11.21
C LYS A 303 -62.87 -8.74 10.56
N GLU A 304 -62.26 -9.73 9.89
CA GLU A 304 -63.00 -10.78 9.18
C GLU A 304 -63.13 -12.12 9.95
N THR A 305 -62.61 -12.22 11.18
CA THR A 305 -62.65 -13.47 11.96
C THR A 305 -63.60 -13.44 13.17
N SER A 306 -64.52 -12.49 13.21
CA SER A 306 -65.56 -12.41 14.24
C SER A 306 -66.93 -12.10 13.62
N GLU A 307 -67.45 -13.07 12.88
CA GLU A 307 -68.88 -13.36 12.70
C GLU A 307 -69.10 -14.87 12.80
#